data_AF-A0A7S3ZBB6-F1
#
_entry.id   AF-A0A7S3ZBB6-F1
#
_cell.length_a   1.000
_cell.length_b   1.000
_cell.length_c   1.000
_cell.angle_alpha   90.00
_cell.angle_beta   90.00
_cell.angle_gamma   90.00
#
_symmetry.space_group_name_H-M   'P 1'
#
loop_
_entity.id
_entity.type
_entity.pdbx_description
1 polymer ?
#
loop_
_entity_poly.entity_id
_entity_poly.type
_entity_poly.pdbx_seq_one_letter_code
_entity_poly.pdbx_strand_id
1 'polypeptide(L)'
;GSEGGPEAAGGSRKDEEGAGERKTTEGESVEEDINGMDSVLLGNYQLHRKETNNTAIPPLFEPLQQPVVLPRNDAEGGGKDLERLAEAHLRFILDKLVAEEGVERRWSEPIFRLCQTAVRRVKASVRCGDKLDMRAYVKIKTIPGGQITDSRFIEGVVFRKNVAHKKMMRKKKDPRVLLLSSPIQFKGEHVTQGGGNRMSSLNTLLDQEQLHLAMVVDKIVNLKPDVLIVQHTVSRIAQDALREAGITLVLNVKPSVMERLARSTGGHILRSPDYVENSLLKRDQLLGFCKDFEVKVFRDGRGRRTTLMFFESAHTHRHGTVCLRGAPKRDLKRVKRVLRAAVRVAHALRLEARFLQDECATYLEKDFRAMMARYEEAKTEVDALCDKKKSKCRAAAAGGA
;
A
#
# COMPACT_ATOMS: atom_id res chain seq x y z
N GLY A 1 -86.07 25.22 10.86
CA GLY A 1 -85.39 24.07 11.48
C GLY A 1 -83.91 24.30 11.29
N SER A 2 -83.22 24.74 12.34
CA SER A 2 -82.66 23.90 13.42
C SER A 2 -81.44 23.14 12.90
N GLU A 3 -80.24 23.63 13.21
CA GLU A 3 -79.36 23.10 14.29
C GLU A 3 -78.34 22.11 13.69
N GLY A 4 -77.04 22.13 13.97
CA GLY A 4 -76.22 22.94 14.86
C GLY A 4 -74.74 22.57 14.64
N GLY A 5 -73.81 23.44 15.07
CA GLY A 5 -72.50 22.99 15.58
C GLY A 5 -72.67 22.36 16.99
N PRO A 6 -71.61 22.00 17.75
CA PRO A 6 -70.30 22.66 17.74
C PRO A 6 -69.07 21.77 18.12
N GLU A 7 -67.90 22.43 18.18
CA GLU A 7 -66.81 22.36 19.18
C GLU A 7 -66.08 21.07 19.62
N ALA A 8 -64.74 21.18 19.50
CA ALA A 8 -63.69 21.03 20.52
C ALA A 8 -63.51 19.73 21.33
N ALA A 9 -62.27 19.21 21.32
CA ALA A 9 -61.46 18.99 22.53
C ALA A 9 -60.06 18.45 22.17
N GLY A 10 -59.04 19.02 22.82
CA GLY A 10 -57.66 18.54 22.78
C GLY A 10 -57.41 17.36 23.73
N GLY A 11 -56.21 16.77 23.64
CA GLY A 11 -55.74 15.77 24.60
C GLY A 11 -54.43 15.10 24.20
N SER A 12 -53.34 15.56 24.81
CA SER A 12 -51.99 14.97 24.75
C SER A 12 -51.91 13.58 25.41
N ARG A 13 -51.04 12.70 24.87
CA ARG A 13 -50.25 11.62 25.52
C ARG A 13 -49.32 11.04 24.42
N LYS A 14 -47.97 11.10 24.46
CA LYS A 14 -47.01 10.33 25.28
C LYS A 14 -47.36 8.83 25.29
N ASP A 15 -46.53 7.85 24.90
CA ASP A 15 -45.08 7.72 24.71
C ASP A 15 -44.82 6.50 23.77
N GLU A 16 -43.53 6.19 23.57
CA GLU A 16 -42.93 4.89 23.23
C GLU A 16 -42.33 4.66 21.83
N GLU A 17 -41.00 4.82 21.83
CA GLU A 17 -40.01 3.82 21.40
C GLU A 17 -40.16 3.14 20.03
N GLY A 18 -39.25 3.53 19.14
CA GLY A 18 -38.91 2.79 17.94
C GLY A 18 -37.53 3.20 17.46
N ALA A 19 -36.51 2.84 18.23
CA ALA A 19 -35.11 2.96 17.85
C ALA A 19 -34.83 2.14 16.58
N GLY A 20 -34.99 2.78 15.42
CA GLY A 20 -34.56 2.25 14.13
C GLY A 20 -33.05 2.36 14.01
N GLU A 21 -32.33 1.42 14.61
CA GLU A 21 -30.92 1.12 14.31
C GLU A 21 -30.75 1.00 12.80
N ARG A 22 -30.27 2.06 12.15
CA ARG A 22 -29.67 1.95 10.83
C ARG A 22 -28.38 1.19 11.05
N LYS A 23 -28.45 -0.14 10.88
CA LYS A 23 -27.31 -1.01 10.63
C LYS A 23 -26.48 -0.38 9.51
N THR A 24 -25.49 0.41 9.90
CA THR A 24 -24.31 0.66 9.08
C THR A 24 -23.71 -0.71 8.87
N THR A 25 -23.95 -1.29 7.70
CA THR A 25 -23.22 -2.47 7.24
C THR A 25 -21.75 -2.08 7.22
N GLU A 26 -21.08 -2.36 8.33
CA GLU A 26 -19.64 -2.41 8.42
C GLU A 26 -19.21 -3.32 7.28
N GLY A 27 -18.63 -2.70 6.26
CA GLY A 27 -17.96 -3.44 5.22
C GLY A 27 -16.73 -4.05 5.86
N GLU A 28 -16.90 -5.22 6.47
CA GLU A 28 -15.85 -6.13 6.88
C GLU A 28 -14.81 -6.17 5.77
N SER A 29 -13.72 -5.44 6.00
CA SER A 29 -12.46 -5.80 5.37
C SER A 29 -12.05 -7.09 6.06
N VAL A 30 -12.56 -8.21 5.54
CA VAL A 30 -12.04 -9.54 5.77
C VAL A 30 -10.56 -9.51 5.41
N GLU A 31 -9.74 -9.17 6.40
CA GLU A 31 -8.38 -9.66 6.52
C GLU A 31 -8.55 -11.14 6.86
N GLU A 32 -8.65 -11.95 5.82
CA GLU A 32 -8.37 -13.38 5.95
C GLU A 32 -6.93 -13.48 6.44
N ASP A 33 -6.79 -13.93 7.68
CA ASP A 33 -5.59 -14.55 8.21
C ASP A 33 -5.17 -15.66 7.26
N ILE A 34 -4.07 -15.43 6.53
CA ILE A 34 -3.41 -16.46 5.73
C ILE A 34 -2.09 -16.80 6.43
N ASN A 35 -2.18 -17.26 7.68
CA ASN A 35 -1.09 -17.98 8.36
C ASN A 35 -1.05 -19.47 7.96
N GLY A 36 -1.83 -19.89 6.96
CA GLY A 36 -1.92 -21.29 6.49
C GLY A 36 -1.20 -21.60 5.17
N MET A 37 -0.53 -20.63 4.53
CA MET A 37 0.18 -20.83 3.25
C MET A 37 1.68 -20.49 3.32
N ASP A 38 2.24 -20.47 4.54
CA ASP A 38 3.68 -20.35 4.77
C ASP A 38 4.42 -21.70 4.58
N SER A 39 3.74 -22.81 4.30
CA SER A 39 4.43 -24.12 4.11
C SER A 39 4.70 -24.52 2.65
N VAL A 40 4.02 -23.92 1.65
CA VAL A 40 4.06 -24.44 0.25
C VAL A 40 5.01 -23.65 -0.67
N LEU A 41 5.52 -22.49 -0.25
CA LEU A 41 6.47 -21.67 -1.02
C LEU A 41 7.76 -21.34 -0.25
N LEU A 42 8.03 -22.06 0.84
CA LEU A 42 9.21 -21.90 1.71
C LEU A 42 10.16 -23.11 1.70
N GLY A 43 9.96 -24.06 0.79
CA GLY A 43 10.92 -25.15 0.57
C GLY A 43 12.10 -24.69 -0.28
N ASN A 44 12.98 -23.87 0.29
CA ASN A 44 14.45 -23.86 0.08
C ASN A 44 15.05 -22.57 0.67
N TYR A 45 15.11 -22.50 2.00
CA TYR A 45 16.28 -22.02 2.76
C TYR A 45 16.16 -22.64 4.17
N GLN A 46 16.67 -23.88 4.27
CA GLN A 46 16.81 -24.78 5.43
C GLN A 46 15.55 -25.10 6.26
N LEU A 47 15.07 -26.36 6.19
CA LEU A 47 14.24 -26.96 7.24
C LEU A 47 14.54 -28.45 7.44
N HIS A 48 14.53 -28.85 8.71
CA HIS A 48 14.75 -30.19 9.24
C HIS A 48 13.97 -31.30 8.53
N ARG A 49 14.68 -32.42 8.37
CA ARG A 49 14.21 -33.75 7.98
C ARG A 49 13.04 -34.21 8.85
N LYS A 50 11.83 -34.20 8.29
CA LYS A 50 10.74 -35.09 8.73
C LYS A 50 10.16 -35.79 7.51
N GLU A 51 10.33 -37.10 7.51
CA GLU A 51 9.90 -38.05 6.49
C GLU A 51 8.37 -38.09 6.43
N THR A 52 7.77 -37.70 5.29
CA THR A 52 6.45 -38.19 4.85
C THR A 52 6.34 -38.07 3.33
N ASN A 53 5.61 -39.01 2.72
CA ASN A 53 5.76 -39.49 1.35
C ASN A 53 5.21 -38.59 0.22
N ASN A 54 5.98 -38.57 -0.87
CA ASN A 54 5.62 -38.50 -2.31
C ASN A 54 4.61 -37.47 -2.81
N THR A 55 5.12 -36.30 -3.22
CA THR A 55 5.30 -35.91 -4.64
C THR A 55 6.20 -34.66 -4.65
N ALA A 56 7.51 -34.87 -4.57
CA ALA A 56 8.48 -33.78 -4.47
C ALA A 56 8.71 -33.11 -5.84
N ILE A 57 8.57 -31.79 -5.90
CA ILE A 57 9.11 -31.00 -7.01
C ILE A 57 10.64 -31.03 -6.83
N PRO A 58 11.42 -31.59 -7.78
CA PRO A 58 12.86 -31.63 -7.63
C PRO A 58 13.42 -30.20 -7.62
N PRO A 59 14.41 -29.88 -6.77
CA PRO A 59 15.15 -28.63 -6.92
C PRO A 59 15.83 -28.67 -8.29
N LEU A 60 15.54 -27.68 -9.14
CA LEU A 60 16.14 -27.55 -10.48
C LEU A 60 17.66 -27.26 -10.47
N PHE A 61 18.25 -27.14 -9.28
CA PHE A 61 19.68 -26.93 -9.08
C PHE A 61 20.22 -27.93 -8.06
N GLU A 62 21.20 -28.73 -8.49
CA GLU A 62 22.26 -29.17 -7.58
C GLU A 62 23.18 -27.97 -7.33
N PRO A 63 23.51 -27.66 -6.06
CA PRO A 63 24.48 -26.61 -5.77
C PRO A 63 25.82 -26.98 -6.44
N LEU A 64 26.31 -26.11 -7.32
CA LEU A 64 27.62 -26.30 -7.94
C LEU A 64 28.68 -26.42 -6.85
N GLN A 65 29.53 -27.44 -6.96
CA GLN A 65 30.73 -27.60 -6.16
C GLN A 65 31.71 -26.48 -6.52
N GLN A 66 31.59 -25.38 -5.77
CA GLN A 66 32.49 -24.22 -5.66
C GLN A 66 32.35 -23.13 -6.75
N PRO A 67 32.10 -21.86 -6.35
CA PRO A 67 32.27 -20.71 -7.23
C PRO A 67 33.75 -20.48 -7.54
N VAL A 68 34.08 -20.21 -8.81
CA VAL A 68 35.43 -19.82 -9.23
C VAL A 68 35.63 -18.34 -8.94
N VAL A 69 36.57 -18.01 -8.05
CA VAL A 69 36.93 -16.63 -7.69
C VAL A 69 37.97 -16.13 -8.69
N LEU A 70 37.63 -15.10 -9.48
CA LEU A 70 38.59 -14.44 -10.36
C LEU A 70 39.36 -13.33 -9.62
N PRO A 71 40.65 -13.10 -9.94
CA PRO A 71 41.40 -11.97 -9.39
C PRO A 71 40.77 -10.62 -9.80
N ARG A 72 40.79 -9.66 -8.87
CA ARG A 72 40.03 -8.38 -8.86
C ARG A 72 40.16 -7.46 -10.09
N ASN A 73 41.06 -7.71 -11.04
CA ASN A 73 41.49 -6.69 -12.00
C ASN A 73 40.82 -6.76 -13.39
N ASP A 74 40.04 -7.79 -13.73
CA ASP A 74 39.48 -7.97 -15.09
C ASP A 74 37.94 -8.02 -15.16
N ALA A 75 37.25 -7.68 -14.05
CA ALA A 75 35.84 -8.04 -13.83
C ALA A 75 34.78 -7.02 -14.33
N GLU A 76 35.09 -6.12 -15.27
CA GLU A 76 34.09 -5.15 -15.77
C GLU A 76 32.97 -5.81 -16.63
N GLY A 77 33.22 -7.03 -17.14
CA GLY A 77 32.25 -7.82 -17.91
C GLY A 77 31.35 -8.75 -17.08
N GLY A 78 31.93 -9.45 -16.09
CA GLY A 78 31.26 -10.56 -15.38
C GLY A 78 30.05 -10.15 -14.53
N GLY A 79 30.02 -8.91 -14.02
CA GLY A 79 28.88 -8.41 -13.24
C GLY A 79 27.58 -8.35 -14.04
N LYS A 80 27.65 -8.03 -15.34
CA LYS A 80 26.47 -7.92 -16.22
C LYS A 80 25.87 -9.29 -16.54
N ASP A 81 26.69 -10.33 -16.63
CA ASP A 81 26.22 -11.67 -16.98
C ASP A 81 25.45 -12.33 -15.84
N LEU A 82 25.86 -12.07 -14.60
CA LEU A 82 25.12 -12.54 -13.43
C LEU A 82 23.77 -11.81 -13.26
N GLU A 83 23.70 -10.51 -13.54
CA GLU A 83 22.43 -9.79 -13.57
C GLU A 83 21.49 -10.33 -14.65
N ARG A 84 22.02 -10.61 -15.86
CA ARG A 84 21.25 -11.24 -16.95
C ARG A 84 20.72 -12.61 -16.56
N LEU A 85 21.52 -13.41 -15.84
CA LEU A 85 21.08 -14.72 -15.36
C LEU A 85 19.96 -14.59 -14.34
N ALA A 86 20.12 -13.69 -13.36
CA ALA A 86 19.10 -13.42 -12.36
C ALA A 86 17.78 -12.97 -13.02
N GLU A 87 17.86 -12.18 -14.08
CA GLU A 87 16.69 -11.78 -14.88
C GLU A 87 16.04 -12.96 -15.62
N ALA A 88 16.84 -13.83 -16.24
CA ALA A 88 16.34 -15.04 -16.91
C ALA A 88 15.65 -15.99 -15.91
N HIS A 89 16.28 -16.23 -14.77
CA HIS A 89 15.73 -17.05 -13.68
C HIS A 89 14.42 -16.46 -13.14
N LEU A 90 14.37 -15.14 -12.95
CA LEU A 90 13.15 -14.45 -12.52
C LEU A 90 12.01 -14.61 -13.52
N ARG A 91 12.28 -14.55 -14.84
CA ARG A 91 11.26 -14.79 -15.88
C ARG A 91 10.71 -16.20 -15.78
N PHE A 92 11.59 -17.20 -15.66
CA PHE A 92 11.18 -18.60 -15.54
C PHE A 92 10.29 -18.85 -14.30
N ILE A 93 10.71 -18.36 -13.13
CA ILE A 93 9.92 -18.47 -11.91
C ILE A 93 8.57 -17.76 -12.08
N LEU A 94 8.55 -16.59 -12.71
CA LEU A 94 7.32 -15.85 -12.93
C LEU A 94 6.35 -16.61 -13.83
N ASP A 95 6.83 -17.21 -14.92
CA ASP A 95 5.99 -18.00 -15.83
C ASP A 95 5.38 -19.23 -15.13
N LYS A 96 6.15 -19.91 -14.26
CA LYS A 96 5.63 -20.98 -13.40
C LYS A 96 4.56 -20.48 -12.43
N LEU A 97 4.80 -19.37 -11.72
CA LEU A 97 3.84 -18.79 -10.78
C LEU A 97 2.54 -18.35 -11.46
N VAL A 98 2.64 -17.78 -12.67
CA VAL A 98 1.48 -17.41 -13.49
C VAL A 98 0.68 -18.65 -13.89
N ALA A 99 1.37 -19.75 -14.27
CA ALA A 99 0.76 -21.02 -14.64
C ALA A 99 0.07 -21.72 -13.44
N GLU A 100 0.62 -21.60 -12.25
CA GLU A 100 0.06 -22.16 -11.01
C GLU A 100 -1.21 -21.44 -10.57
N GLU A 101 -1.16 -20.11 -10.52
CA GLU A 101 -2.30 -19.27 -10.11
C GLU A 101 -3.41 -19.17 -11.18
N GLY A 102 -3.18 -19.72 -12.38
CA GLY A 102 -4.15 -19.70 -13.48
C GLY A 102 -4.45 -18.27 -13.96
N VAL A 103 -3.41 -17.42 -13.99
CA VAL A 103 -3.48 -16.06 -14.53
C VAL A 103 -3.18 -16.11 -16.02
N GLU A 104 -3.78 -15.21 -16.80
CA GLU A 104 -3.51 -15.17 -18.24
C GLU A 104 -2.07 -14.75 -18.55
N ARG A 105 -1.43 -15.41 -19.53
CA ARG A 105 -0.02 -15.17 -19.89
C ARG A 105 0.30 -13.73 -20.26
N ARG A 106 -0.67 -12.94 -20.75
CA ARG A 106 -0.49 -11.51 -21.03
C ARG A 106 -0.02 -10.67 -19.84
N TRP A 107 -0.12 -11.21 -18.62
CA TRP A 107 0.36 -10.57 -17.39
C TRP A 107 1.84 -10.81 -17.08
N SER A 108 2.51 -11.80 -17.68
CA SER A 108 3.90 -12.12 -17.35
C SER A 108 4.83 -10.92 -17.60
N GLU A 109 4.81 -10.37 -18.81
CA GLU A 109 5.68 -9.26 -19.19
C GLU A 109 5.42 -7.96 -18.39
N PRO A 110 4.16 -7.50 -18.19
CA PRO A 110 3.88 -6.37 -17.30
C PRO A 110 4.32 -6.60 -15.84
N ILE A 111 4.09 -7.79 -15.29
CA ILE A 111 4.51 -8.11 -13.91
C ILE A 111 6.03 -8.08 -13.80
N PHE A 112 6.73 -8.66 -14.78
CA PHE A 112 8.20 -8.68 -14.83
C PHE A 112 8.77 -7.25 -14.82
N ARG A 113 8.30 -6.39 -15.73
CA ARG A 113 8.74 -4.99 -15.81
C ARG A 113 8.44 -4.21 -14.53
N LEU A 114 7.25 -4.37 -13.95
CA LEU A 114 6.88 -3.71 -12.70
C LEU A 114 7.72 -4.19 -11.52
N CYS A 115 8.02 -5.50 -11.47
CA CYS A 115 8.85 -6.12 -10.45
C CYS A 115 10.28 -5.57 -10.50
N GLN A 116 10.92 -5.61 -11.67
CA GLN A 116 12.26 -5.04 -11.87
C GLN A 116 12.31 -3.56 -11.50
N THR A 117 11.32 -2.78 -11.93
CA THR A 117 11.23 -1.35 -11.59
C THR A 117 11.13 -1.14 -10.09
N ALA A 118 10.27 -1.90 -9.40
CA ALA A 118 10.09 -1.79 -7.96
C ALA A 118 11.38 -2.12 -7.19
N VAL A 119 12.06 -3.22 -7.54
CA VAL A 119 13.28 -3.68 -6.88
C VAL A 119 14.46 -2.72 -7.13
N ARG A 120 14.56 -2.15 -8.34
CA ARG A 120 15.63 -1.21 -8.68
C ARG A 120 15.44 0.16 -8.02
N ARG A 121 14.19 0.64 -7.95
CA ARG A 121 13.89 1.96 -7.39
C ARG A 121 13.84 1.94 -5.87
N VAL A 122 13.23 0.94 -5.24
CA VAL A 122 13.11 0.92 -3.78
C VAL A 122 14.44 0.50 -3.14
N LYS A 123 15.00 1.37 -2.31
CA LYS A 123 16.24 1.13 -1.56
C LYS A 123 15.93 1.07 -0.06
N ALA A 124 16.05 -0.13 0.52
CA ALA A 124 16.01 -0.32 1.97
C ALA A 124 17.40 0.04 2.56
N SER A 125 17.43 0.81 3.64
CA SER A 125 18.69 1.22 4.30
C SER A 125 18.84 0.54 5.65
N VAL A 126 19.47 -0.64 5.67
CA VAL A 126 19.68 -1.42 6.90
C VAL A 126 20.43 -0.59 7.97
N ARG A 127 21.32 0.31 7.55
CA ARG A 127 22.04 1.24 8.45
C ARG A 127 21.12 2.17 9.24
N CYS A 128 19.92 2.45 8.72
CA CYS A 128 18.91 3.29 9.36
C CYS A 128 17.89 2.47 10.17
N GLY A 129 18.17 1.19 10.44
CA GLY A 129 17.26 0.28 11.15
C GLY A 129 16.13 -0.28 10.27
N ASP A 130 16.22 -0.17 8.94
CA ASP A 130 15.25 -0.78 8.03
C ASP A 130 15.36 -2.31 8.03
N LYS A 131 14.21 -2.97 7.90
CA LYS A 131 14.12 -4.41 7.69
C LYS A 131 14.56 -4.74 6.26
N LEU A 132 15.16 -5.90 6.04
CA LEU A 132 15.55 -6.34 4.70
C LEU A 132 14.35 -6.78 3.83
N ASP A 133 13.17 -7.00 4.44
CA ASP A 133 11.98 -7.44 3.71
C ASP A 133 11.34 -6.30 2.89
N MET A 134 11.42 -6.40 1.57
CA MET A 134 10.82 -5.44 0.64
C MET A 134 9.29 -5.35 0.72
N ARG A 135 8.59 -6.33 1.31
CA ARG A 135 7.13 -6.29 1.46
C ARG A 135 6.65 -5.12 2.33
N ALA A 136 7.49 -4.64 3.25
CA ALA A 136 7.20 -3.44 4.04
C ALA A 136 7.24 -2.16 3.18
N TYR A 137 8.08 -2.13 2.14
CA TYR A 137 8.42 -0.94 1.36
C TYR A 137 7.68 -0.87 0.01
N VAL A 138 7.29 -2.01 -0.56
CA VAL A 138 6.53 -2.07 -1.82
C VAL A 138 5.08 -2.45 -1.54
N LYS A 139 4.16 -1.49 -1.68
CA LYS A 139 2.73 -1.77 -1.59
C LYS A 139 2.16 -2.13 -2.95
N ILE A 140 1.31 -3.15 -3.02
CA ILE A 140 0.58 -3.49 -4.25
C ILE A 140 -0.89 -3.08 -4.09
N LYS A 141 -1.34 -2.16 -4.94
CA LYS A 141 -2.71 -1.66 -5.00
C LYS A 141 -3.40 -2.13 -6.28
N THR A 142 -4.54 -2.79 -6.14
CA THR A 142 -5.37 -3.20 -7.27
C THR A 142 -6.48 -2.19 -7.51
N ILE A 143 -6.66 -1.81 -8.78
CA ILE A 143 -7.69 -0.88 -9.22
C ILE A 143 -8.45 -1.59 -10.35
N PRO A 144 -9.69 -2.04 -10.12
CA PRO A 144 -10.43 -2.79 -11.13
C PRO A 144 -10.75 -1.92 -12.36
N GLY A 145 -10.84 -2.57 -13.52
CA GLY A 145 -11.05 -1.94 -14.82
C GLY A 145 -9.77 -1.32 -15.43
N GLY A 146 -9.94 -0.53 -16.49
CA GLY A 146 -8.82 -0.02 -17.30
C GLY A 146 -8.18 -1.11 -18.15
N GLN A 147 -6.99 -0.80 -18.67
CA GLN A 147 -6.16 -1.74 -19.44
C GLN A 147 -4.96 -2.22 -18.64
N ILE A 148 -4.34 -3.33 -19.07
CA ILE A 148 -3.13 -3.86 -18.42
C ILE A 148 -1.97 -2.87 -18.52
N THR A 149 -1.89 -2.14 -19.63
CA THR A 149 -0.92 -1.07 -19.91
C THR A 149 -1.03 0.12 -18.96
N ASP A 150 -2.19 0.33 -18.33
CA ASP A 150 -2.37 1.40 -17.33
C ASP A 150 -1.70 1.06 -15.98
N SER A 151 -1.21 -0.17 -15.82
CA SER A 151 -0.49 -0.59 -14.62
C SER A 151 0.88 0.08 -14.56
N ARG A 152 1.16 0.77 -13.45
CA ARG A 152 2.39 1.55 -13.29
C ARG A 152 2.95 1.44 -11.87
N PHE A 153 4.27 1.57 -11.78
CA PHE A 153 4.95 1.80 -10.53
C PHE A 153 4.91 3.29 -10.18
N ILE A 154 4.55 3.59 -8.93
CA ILE A 154 4.48 4.95 -8.42
C ILE A 154 5.48 5.05 -7.27
N GLU A 155 6.39 6.01 -7.37
CA GLU A 155 7.34 6.34 -6.31
C GLU A 155 6.62 7.09 -5.20
N GLY A 156 5.95 6.35 -4.33
CA GLY A 156 5.29 6.90 -3.16
C GLY A 156 4.08 6.08 -2.75
N VAL A 157 3.12 6.72 -2.10
CA VAL A 157 2.03 6.06 -1.39
C VAL A 157 0.71 6.25 -2.11
N VAL A 158 0.02 5.15 -2.39
CA VAL A 158 -1.36 5.17 -2.89
C VAL A 158 -2.29 4.45 -1.94
N PHE A 159 -3.32 5.14 -1.49
CA PHE A 159 -4.32 4.56 -0.59
C PHE A 159 -5.74 5.04 -0.90
N ARG A 160 -6.71 4.26 -0.43
CA ARG A 160 -8.13 4.58 -0.62
C ARG A 160 -8.55 5.55 0.47
N LYS A 161 -8.78 6.78 0.06
CA LYS A 161 -9.35 7.83 0.92
C LYS A 161 -9.93 8.95 0.06
N ASN A 162 -10.69 9.82 0.69
CA ASN A 162 -11.21 11.03 0.08
C ASN A 162 -10.85 12.23 0.95
N VAL A 163 -10.81 13.40 0.31
CA VAL A 163 -10.62 14.68 1.01
C VAL A 163 -11.85 14.95 1.88
N ALA A 164 -11.66 15.60 3.02
CA ALA A 164 -12.73 15.88 3.98
C ALA A 164 -13.88 16.70 3.34
N HIS A 165 -13.54 17.70 2.51
CA HIS A 165 -14.52 18.56 1.87
C HIS A 165 -14.32 18.66 0.34
N LYS A 166 -15.43 18.79 -0.42
CA LYS A 166 -15.37 18.84 -1.90
C LYS A 166 -14.68 20.09 -2.45
N LYS A 167 -14.73 21.21 -1.72
CA LYS A 167 -14.08 22.48 -2.09
C LYS A 167 -12.57 22.49 -1.82
N MET A 168 -12.06 21.55 -1.04
CA MET A 168 -10.61 21.44 -0.79
C MET A 168 -9.89 20.95 -2.06
N MET A 169 -8.61 21.28 -2.15
CA MET A 169 -7.79 20.98 -3.32
C MET A 169 -7.65 19.48 -3.55
N ARG A 170 -7.71 19.07 -4.82
CA ARG A 170 -7.63 17.66 -5.23
C ARG A 170 -6.38 17.32 -6.02
N LYS A 171 -5.64 18.35 -6.46
CA LYS A 171 -4.39 18.21 -7.21
C LYS A 171 -3.47 19.38 -6.89
N LYS A 172 -2.22 19.09 -6.56
CA LYS A 172 -1.19 20.09 -6.25
C LYS A 172 0.17 19.54 -6.68
N LYS A 173 0.98 20.39 -7.31
CA LYS A 173 2.40 20.15 -7.54
C LYS A 173 3.20 20.65 -6.34
N ASP A 174 4.25 19.91 -6.00
CA ASP A 174 5.18 20.16 -4.91
C ASP A 174 4.50 20.49 -3.56
N PRO A 175 3.51 19.69 -3.09
CA PRO A 175 2.80 20.00 -1.87
C PRO A 175 3.63 19.70 -0.62
N ARG A 176 3.53 20.58 0.38
CA ARG A 176 4.00 20.34 1.75
C ARG A 176 2.96 19.55 2.52
N VAL A 177 3.37 18.41 3.08
CA VAL A 177 2.51 17.45 3.76
C VAL A 177 2.81 17.44 5.26
N LEU A 178 1.82 17.77 6.09
CA LEU A 178 1.90 17.64 7.54
C LEU A 178 1.21 16.34 7.98
N LEU A 179 1.90 15.56 8.82
CA LEU A 179 1.42 14.29 9.36
C LEU A 179 1.14 14.42 10.86
N LEU A 180 -0.11 14.25 11.25
CA LEU A 180 -0.54 14.35 12.65
C LEU A 180 -1.17 13.03 13.13
N SER A 181 -0.67 12.47 14.23
CA SER A 181 -1.24 11.29 14.85
C SER A 181 -2.31 11.59 15.88
N SER A 182 -2.42 12.81 16.42
CA SER A 182 -3.49 13.21 17.35
C SER A 182 -4.77 13.63 16.65
N PRO A 183 -5.93 13.51 17.32
CA PRO A 183 -7.12 14.23 16.89
C PRO A 183 -6.97 15.75 17.10
N ILE A 184 -7.73 16.53 16.32
CA ILE A 184 -7.90 17.98 16.55
C ILE A 184 -9.31 18.17 17.11
N GLN A 185 -9.43 18.03 18.43
CA GLN A 185 -10.68 18.16 19.15
C GLN A 185 -10.41 18.75 20.53
N PHE A 186 -11.37 19.50 21.06
CA PHE A 186 -11.31 19.96 22.44
C PHE A 186 -11.59 18.78 23.38
N LYS A 187 -10.64 18.44 24.24
CA LYS A 187 -10.85 17.50 25.33
C LYS A 187 -11.27 18.31 26.55
N GLY A 188 -12.54 18.25 26.92
CA GLY A 188 -13.07 18.88 28.14
C GLY A 188 -12.48 18.32 29.46
N GLU A 189 -11.55 17.37 29.38
CA GLU A 189 -10.93 16.68 30.51
C GLU A 189 -10.04 17.59 31.37
N HIS A 190 -9.49 18.68 30.81
CA HIS A 190 -8.76 19.67 31.62
C HIS A 190 -9.65 20.43 32.62
N VAL A 191 -10.97 20.33 32.52
CA VAL A 191 -11.90 20.95 33.47
C VAL A 191 -12.13 20.05 34.70
N THR A 192 -11.86 18.74 34.64
CA THR A 192 -12.24 17.81 35.71
C THR A 192 -11.10 17.42 36.67
N GLN A 193 -9.83 17.64 36.32
CA GLN A 193 -8.69 17.21 37.16
C GLN A 193 -8.24 18.24 38.22
N GLY A 194 -8.74 19.47 38.16
CA GLY A 194 -8.44 20.53 39.13
C GLY A 194 -9.56 20.67 40.16
N GLY A 195 -9.59 19.77 41.15
CA GLY A 195 -10.36 19.83 42.39
C GLY A 195 -11.46 20.90 42.52
N GLY A 196 -12.69 20.53 42.20
CA GLY A 196 -13.87 21.34 42.51
C GLY A 196 -14.96 21.14 41.48
N ASN A 197 -16.11 20.68 41.95
CA ASN A 197 -17.34 20.47 41.19
C ASN A 197 -17.93 21.80 40.68
N ARG A 198 -17.18 22.59 39.90
CA ARG A 198 -17.68 23.81 39.25
C ARG A 198 -18.34 23.41 37.95
N MET A 199 -19.66 23.34 37.97
CA MET A 199 -20.49 23.30 36.76
C MET A 199 -20.23 24.59 35.98
N SER A 200 -19.26 24.57 35.08
CA SER A 200 -19.05 25.66 34.12
C SER A 200 -20.29 25.75 33.24
N SER A 201 -20.75 26.97 32.94
CA SER A 201 -21.90 27.14 32.06
C SER A 201 -21.60 26.53 30.68
N LEU A 202 -22.61 25.93 30.04
CA LEU A 202 -22.42 25.31 28.72
C LEU A 202 -21.87 26.31 27.69
N ASN A 203 -22.30 27.58 27.77
CA ASN A 203 -21.82 28.64 26.89
C ASN A 203 -20.32 28.89 27.06
N THR A 204 -19.82 28.96 28.31
CA THR A 204 -18.38 29.14 28.55
C THR A 204 -17.53 27.97 28.03
N LEU A 205 -18.06 26.75 28.03
CA LEU A 205 -17.36 25.59 27.47
C LEU A 205 -17.30 25.64 25.94
N LEU A 206 -18.38 26.08 25.28
CA LEU A 206 -18.41 26.25 23.83
C LEU A 206 -17.45 27.34 23.36
N ASP A 207 -17.41 28.48 24.06
CA ASP A 207 -16.49 29.57 23.76
C ASP A 207 -15.03 29.11 23.93
N GLN A 208 -14.73 28.36 25.00
CA GLN A 208 -13.41 27.77 25.22
C GLN A 208 -13.02 26.77 24.13
N GLU A 209 -13.95 25.91 23.70
CA GLU A 209 -13.71 24.99 22.59
C GLU A 209 -13.35 25.75 21.31
N GLN A 210 -14.13 26.79 20.97
CA GLN A 210 -13.91 27.57 19.76
C GLN A 210 -12.56 28.29 19.78
N LEU A 211 -12.21 28.94 20.90
CA LEU A 211 -10.91 29.60 21.07
C LEU A 211 -9.76 28.61 21.00
N HIS A 212 -9.87 27.46 21.67
CA HIS A 212 -8.83 26.43 21.65
C HIS A 212 -8.60 25.89 20.22
N LEU A 213 -9.68 25.55 19.51
CA LEU A 213 -9.59 25.04 18.15
C LEU A 213 -9.02 26.10 17.19
N ALA A 214 -9.39 27.37 17.35
CA ALA A 214 -8.83 28.47 16.57
C ALA A 214 -7.30 28.57 16.78
N MET A 215 -6.84 28.58 18.04
CA MET A 215 -5.40 28.60 18.35
C MET A 215 -4.64 27.42 17.74
N VAL A 216 -5.19 26.20 17.83
CA VAL A 216 -4.56 25.00 17.25
C VAL A 216 -4.49 25.09 15.72
N VAL A 217 -5.56 25.57 15.07
CA VAL A 217 -5.58 25.75 13.62
C VAL A 217 -4.58 26.82 13.20
N ASP A 218 -4.49 27.94 13.92
CA ASP A 218 -3.53 29.02 13.63
C ASP A 218 -2.08 28.52 13.69
N LYS A 219 -1.74 27.70 14.69
CA LYS A 219 -0.42 27.03 14.76
C LYS A 219 -0.13 26.20 13.51
N ILE A 220 -1.13 25.45 13.02
CA ILE A 220 -1.00 24.64 11.80
C ILE A 220 -0.86 25.55 10.56
N VAL A 221 -1.66 26.61 10.46
CA VAL A 221 -1.62 27.56 9.34
C VAL A 221 -0.27 28.29 9.28
N ASN A 222 0.33 28.60 10.42
CA ASN A 222 1.67 29.21 10.51
C ASN A 222 2.78 28.33 9.92
N LEU A 223 2.62 27.01 9.94
CA LEU A 223 3.52 26.07 9.25
C LEU A 223 3.32 26.07 7.71
N LYS A 224 2.20 26.59 7.24
CA LYS A 224 1.80 26.66 5.82
C LYS A 224 1.79 25.29 5.10
N PRO A 225 1.22 24.21 5.65
CA PRO A 225 1.10 22.95 4.91
C PRO A 225 0.04 23.07 3.80
N ASP A 226 0.26 22.39 2.67
CA ASP A 226 -0.76 22.28 1.60
C ASP A 226 -1.74 21.14 1.88
N VAL A 227 -1.23 20.05 2.47
CA VAL A 227 -2.01 18.85 2.79
C VAL A 227 -1.76 18.46 4.25
N LEU A 228 -2.83 18.38 5.03
CA LEU A 228 -2.82 17.88 6.39
C LEU A 228 -3.44 16.48 6.43
N ILE A 229 -2.66 15.51 6.91
CA ILE A 229 -3.10 14.12 7.07
C ILE A 229 -3.16 13.81 8.56
N VAL A 230 -4.36 13.45 9.01
CA VAL A 230 -4.65 13.15 10.41
C VAL A 230 -5.01 11.68 10.56
N GLN A 231 -4.40 11.02 11.55
CA GLN A 231 -4.69 9.63 11.88
C GLN A 231 -6.09 9.46 12.48
N HIS A 232 -6.53 10.42 13.29
CA HIS A 232 -7.83 10.43 13.97
C HIS A 232 -8.78 11.50 13.38
N THR A 233 -9.81 11.84 14.17
CA THR A 233 -10.88 12.78 13.86
C THR A 233 -10.46 14.24 14.05
N VAL A 234 -11.21 15.15 13.42
CA VAL A 234 -11.04 16.60 13.55
C VAL A 234 -12.43 17.22 13.72
N SER A 235 -12.57 18.13 14.69
CA SER A 235 -13.82 18.86 14.97
C SER A 235 -14.29 19.66 13.75
N ARG A 236 -15.61 19.81 13.60
CA ARG A 236 -16.20 20.48 12.43
C ARG A 236 -15.73 21.93 12.29
N ILE A 237 -15.66 22.65 13.41
CA ILE A 237 -15.19 24.05 13.47
C ILE A 237 -13.78 24.15 12.88
N ALA A 238 -12.88 23.25 13.30
CA ALA A 238 -11.52 23.19 12.78
C ALA A 238 -11.46 22.78 11.29
N GLN A 239 -12.34 21.89 10.81
CA GLN A 239 -12.39 21.54 9.39
C GLN A 239 -12.77 22.75 8.50
N ASP A 240 -13.71 23.57 8.96
CA ASP A 240 -14.15 24.75 8.23
C ASP A 240 -13.08 25.86 8.25
N ALA A 241 -12.39 26.06 9.37
CA ALA A 241 -11.24 26.96 9.46
C ALA A 241 -10.06 26.52 8.56
N LEU A 242 -9.70 25.23 8.57
CA LEU A 242 -8.65 24.68 7.69
C LEU A 242 -9.00 24.81 6.21
N ARG A 243 -10.29 24.66 5.87
CA ARG A 243 -10.80 24.86 4.51
C ARG A 243 -10.66 26.32 4.06
N GLU A 244 -10.97 27.27 4.95
CA GLU A 244 -10.84 28.71 4.67
C GLU A 244 -9.38 29.13 4.53
N ALA A 245 -8.47 28.51 5.29
CA ALA A 245 -7.03 28.64 5.10
C ALA A 245 -6.50 27.97 3.81
N GLY A 246 -7.34 27.26 3.05
CA GLY A 246 -6.96 26.60 1.80
C GLY A 246 -6.19 25.29 1.96
N ILE A 247 -6.18 24.70 3.16
CA ILE A 247 -5.43 23.47 3.48
C ILE A 247 -6.29 22.24 3.18
N THR A 248 -5.70 21.25 2.50
CA THR A 248 -6.41 20.00 2.18
C THR A 248 -6.35 19.03 3.34
N LEU A 249 -7.50 18.66 3.89
CA LEU A 249 -7.57 17.77 5.05
C LEU A 249 -7.95 16.33 4.67
N VAL A 250 -7.20 15.37 5.23
CA VAL A 250 -7.48 13.92 5.13
C VAL A 250 -7.57 13.32 6.53
N LEU A 251 -8.75 12.80 6.88
CA LEU A 251 -9.09 12.33 8.24
C LEU A 251 -9.01 10.80 8.37
N ASN A 252 -8.85 10.25 9.57
CA ASN A 252 -8.96 8.80 9.82
C ASN A 252 -8.05 7.94 8.94
N VAL A 253 -6.77 8.31 8.81
CA VAL A 253 -5.78 7.55 8.04
C VAL A 253 -5.16 6.46 8.90
N LYS A 254 -5.07 5.23 8.37
CA LYS A 254 -4.51 4.09 9.11
C LYS A 254 -3.05 4.36 9.53
N PRO A 255 -2.60 3.93 10.73
CA PRO A 255 -1.22 4.12 11.19
C PRO A 255 -0.18 3.58 10.21
N SER A 256 -0.42 2.39 9.66
CA SER A 256 0.48 1.79 8.66
C SER A 256 0.59 2.58 7.35
N VAL A 257 -0.36 3.46 7.04
CA VAL A 257 -0.28 4.39 5.90
C VAL A 257 0.45 5.66 6.31
N MET A 258 0.22 6.17 7.52
CA MET A 258 0.95 7.31 8.09
C MET A 258 2.45 7.07 8.10
N GLU A 259 2.90 5.90 8.56
CA GLU A 259 4.34 5.58 8.55
C GLU A 259 4.93 5.45 7.14
N ARG A 260 4.16 4.93 6.18
CA ARG A 260 4.62 4.86 4.78
C ARG A 260 4.71 6.26 4.17
N LEU A 261 3.76 7.14 4.50
CA LEU A 261 3.80 8.53 4.09
C LEU A 261 5.02 9.22 4.67
N ALA A 262 5.25 9.10 5.99
CA ALA A 262 6.44 9.65 6.64
C ALA A 262 7.75 9.19 5.97
N ARG A 263 7.88 7.88 5.72
CA ARG A 263 9.04 7.32 5.01
C ARG A 263 9.17 7.84 3.57
N SER A 264 8.06 7.99 2.86
CA SER A 264 8.00 8.41 1.47
C SER A 264 8.16 9.92 1.28
N THR A 265 7.71 10.74 2.21
CA THR A 265 7.76 12.22 2.09
C THR A 265 8.93 12.81 2.86
N GLY A 266 9.58 12.02 3.72
CA GLY A 266 10.57 12.48 4.67
C GLY A 266 10.00 13.26 5.85
N GLY A 267 8.66 13.40 5.93
CA GLY A 267 7.99 14.15 6.99
C GLY A 267 7.93 13.38 8.30
N HIS A 268 7.90 14.11 9.41
CA HIS A 268 7.79 13.53 10.74
C HIS A 268 6.32 13.40 11.17
N ILE A 269 5.96 12.30 11.86
CA ILE A 269 4.61 12.13 12.41
C ILE A 269 4.56 12.82 13.77
N LEU A 270 3.76 13.89 13.88
CA LEU A 270 3.59 14.62 15.12
C LEU A 270 2.55 13.97 16.02
N ARG A 271 2.87 13.84 17.31
CA ARG A 271 1.95 13.25 18.30
C ARG A 271 0.90 14.22 18.83
N SER A 272 1.19 15.52 18.85
CA SER A 272 0.26 16.58 19.23
C SER A 272 0.57 17.83 18.40
N PRO A 273 -0.43 18.67 18.09
CA PRO A 273 -0.21 19.96 17.43
C PRO A 273 0.65 20.92 18.26
N ASP A 274 0.75 20.75 19.58
CA ASP A 274 1.56 21.62 20.43
C ASP A 274 3.07 21.36 20.30
N TYR A 275 3.45 20.15 19.85
CA TYR A 275 4.85 19.85 19.55
C TYR A 275 5.40 20.64 18.35
N VAL A 276 4.55 21.34 17.60
CA VAL A 276 4.96 22.20 16.50
C VAL A 276 5.90 23.32 16.98
N GLU A 277 5.66 23.87 18.18
CA GLU A 277 6.45 24.97 18.74
C GLU A 277 7.66 24.48 19.55
N ASN A 278 7.52 23.34 20.23
CA ASN A 278 8.54 22.79 21.13
C ASN A 278 9.53 21.82 20.46
N SER A 279 9.40 21.53 19.17
CA SER A 279 10.31 20.61 18.49
C SER A 279 11.66 21.29 18.23
N LEU A 280 12.74 20.66 18.69
CA LEU A 280 14.14 21.01 18.33
C LEU A 280 14.45 20.83 16.84
N LEU A 281 13.50 20.31 16.06
CA LEU A 281 13.63 20.12 14.62
C LEU A 281 13.32 21.43 13.88
N LYS A 282 14.13 21.74 12.86
CA LYS A 282 13.84 22.87 11.96
C LYS A 282 12.45 22.68 11.33
N ARG A 283 11.69 23.77 11.14
CA ARG A 283 10.35 23.75 10.52
C ARG A 283 10.29 22.95 9.21
N ASP A 284 11.36 23.00 8.42
CA ASP A 284 11.47 22.28 7.15
C ASP A 284 11.64 20.76 7.30
N GLN A 285 12.09 20.26 8.45
CA GLN A 285 12.23 18.82 8.71
C GLN A 285 10.95 18.20 9.25
N LEU A 286 10.02 19.04 9.74
CA LEU A 286 8.74 18.61 10.29
C LEU A 286 7.73 18.32 9.18
N LEU A 287 7.78 19.09 8.09
CA LEU A 287 6.94 18.89 6.91
C LEU A 287 7.55 17.86 5.97
N GLY A 288 6.70 17.00 5.41
CA GLY A 288 7.07 16.13 4.31
C GLY A 288 6.94 16.84 2.96
N PHE A 289 7.75 16.43 2.00
CA PHE A 289 7.71 16.95 0.64
C PHE A 289 7.31 15.84 -0.34
N CYS A 290 6.32 16.15 -1.18
CA CYS A 290 5.95 15.32 -2.33
C CYS A 290 6.19 16.11 -3.61
N LYS A 291 6.34 15.41 -4.73
CA LYS A 291 6.38 16.01 -6.07
C LYS A 291 4.97 16.31 -6.59
N ASP A 292 4.06 15.35 -6.44
CA ASP A 292 2.69 15.48 -6.93
C ASP A 292 1.71 14.86 -5.93
N PHE A 293 0.64 15.59 -5.64
CA PHE A 293 -0.55 15.10 -4.95
C PHE A 293 -1.73 15.11 -5.90
N GLU A 294 -2.45 13.99 -5.98
CA GLU A 294 -3.62 13.88 -6.85
C GLU A 294 -4.69 12.93 -6.29
N VAL A 295 -5.95 13.34 -6.36
CA VAL A 295 -7.11 12.55 -5.91
C VAL A 295 -7.96 12.11 -7.10
N LYS A 296 -7.72 10.88 -7.59
CA LYS A 296 -8.45 10.32 -8.74
C LYS A 296 -9.62 9.46 -8.31
N VAL A 297 -10.69 9.53 -9.10
CA VAL A 297 -11.84 8.65 -8.96
C VAL A 297 -11.80 7.63 -10.09
N PHE A 298 -11.72 6.36 -9.74
CA PHE A 298 -11.80 5.26 -10.68
C PHE A 298 -13.21 4.70 -10.69
N ARG A 299 -13.71 4.35 -11.87
CA ARG A 299 -14.97 3.64 -12.04
C ARG A 299 -14.66 2.19 -12.39
N ASP A 300 -15.23 1.27 -11.61
CA ASP A 300 -15.22 -0.15 -11.91
C ASP A 300 -16.18 -0.44 -13.08
N GLY A 301 -16.02 -1.58 -13.77
CA GLY A 301 -16.93 -2.02 -14.83
C GLY A 301 -18.38 -2.22 -14.36
N ARG A 302 -18.60 -2.33 -13.03
CA ARG A 302 -19.91 -2.37 -12.38
C ARG A 302 -20.43 -1.00 -11.91
N GLY A 303 -19.85 0.11 -12.37
CA GLY A 303 -20.25 1.47 -12.01
C GLY A 303 -19.81 1.96 -10.62
N ARG A 304 -19.19 1.10 -9.79
CA ARG A 304 -18.70 1.49 -8.45
C ARG A 304 -17.55 2.50 -8.56
N ARG A 305 -17.68 3.61 -7.85
CA ARG A 305 -16.65 4.66 -7.77
C ARG A 305 -15.70 4.39 -6.61
N THR A 306 -14.40 4.31 -6.90
CA THR A 306 -13.35 4.20 -5.89
C THR A 306 -12.42 5.40 -6.01
N THR A 307 -12.41 6.24 -4.99
CA THR A 307 -11.46 7.36 -4.88
C THR A 307 -10.14 6.87 -4.29
N LEU A 308 -9.05 7.19 -4.95
CA LEU A 308 -7.68 6.92 -4.50
C LEU A 308 -6.90 8.23 -4.46
N MET A 309 -6.08 8.37 -3.43
CA MET A 309 -5.12 9.45 -3.31
C MET A 309 -3.75 8.94 -3.74
N PHE A 310 -3.07 9.74 -4.55
CA PHE A 310 -1.72 9.50 -5.03
C PHE A 310 -0.81 10.55 -4.40
N PHE A 311 0.21 10.09 -3.70
CA PHE A 311 1.31 10.88 -3.21
C PHE A 311 2.57 10.36 -3.91
N GLU A 312 3.07 11.12 -4.88
CA GLU A 312 4.31 10.81 -5.58
C GLU A 312 5.43 11.65 -4.95
N SER A 313 6.51 10.99 -4.54
CA SER A 313 7.68 11.60 -3.92
C SER A 313 8.88 11.55 -4.85
N ALA A 314 9.65 12.62 -4.88
CA ALA A 314 10.90 12.70 -5.63
C ALA A 314 12.14 12.36 -4.80
N HIS A 315 12.08 12.52 -3.47
CA HIS A 315 13.31 12.66 -2.67
C HIS A 315 13.69 11.38 -1.91
N THR A 316 12.72 10.53 -1.56
CA THR A 316 13.01 9.31 -0.81
C THR A 316 12.57 8.10 -1.60
N HIS A 317 13.54 7.45 -2.26
CA HIS A 317 13.36 6.16 -2.93
C HIS A 317 13.15 4.99 -1.93
N ARG A 318 12.54 5.26 -0.77
CA ARG A 318 12.37 4.33 0.36
C ARG A 318 11.04 3.60 0.32
N HIS A 319 10.06 4.10 -0.43
CA HIS A 319 8.74 3.48 -0.54
C HIS A 319 8.21 3.56 -1.96
N GLY A 320 7.49 2.54 -2.40
CA GLY A 320 6.84 2.52 -3.70
C GLY A 320 5.51 1.79 -3.67
N THR A 321 4.59 2.19 -4.54
CA THR A 321 3.31 1.52 -4.73
C THR A 321 3.16 1.06 -6.18
N VAL A 322 2.98 -0.24 -6.39
CA VAL A 322 2.59 -0.79 -7.70
C VAL A 322 1.07 -0.70 -7.83
N CYS A 323 0.58 0.01 -8.84
CA CYS A 323 -0.83 0.06 -9.20
C CYS A 323 -1.12 -0.92 -10.34
N LEU A 324 -1.96 -1.92 -10.07
CA LEU A 324 -2.40 -2.92 -11.05
C LEU A 324 -3.79 -2.60 -11.59
N ARG A 325 -3.94 -2.62 -12.91
CA ARG A 325 -5.17 -2.35 -13.69
C ARG A 325 -5.31 -3.33 -14.85
N GLY A 326 -6.51 -3.48 -15.42
CA GLY A 326 -6.70 -4.27 -16.65
C GLY A 326 -7.56 -5.53 -16.52
N ALA A 327 -8.04 -5.86 -15.33
CA ALA A 327 -8.84 -7.07 -15.09
C ALA A 327 -9.92 -6.84 -14.02
N PRO A 328 -10.92 -7.74 -13.92
CA PRO A 328 -11.87 -7.71 -12.82
C PRO A 328 -11.18 -8.00 -11.47
N LYS A 329 -11.83 -7.61 -10.38
CA LYS A 329 -11.28 -7.71 -9.01
C LYS A 329 -10.81 -9.13 -8.64
N ARG A 330 -11.48 -10.19 -9.15
CA ARG A 330 -11.11 -11.59 -8.88
C ARG A 330 -9.72 -11.91 -9.43
N ASP A 331 -9.48 -11.58 -10.69
CA ASP A 331 -8.23 -11.95 -11.36
C ASP A 331 -7.09 -11.04 -10.89
N LEU A 332 -7.38 -9.75 -10.63
CA LEU A 332 -6.41 -8.84 -9.99
C LEU A 332 -5.94 -9.31 -8.60
N LYS A 333 -6.77 -10.05 -7.83
CA LYS A 333 -6.33 -10.66 -6.57
C LYS A 333 -5.26 -11.73 -6.81
N ARG A 334 -5.44 -12.57 -7.85
CA ARG A 334 -4.47 -13.61 -8.24
C ARG A 334 -3.17 -12.99 -8.73
N VAL A 335 -3.27 -12.02 -9.66
CA VAL A 335 -2.12 -11.23 -10.15
C VAL A 335 -1.36 -10.58 -8.99
N LYS A 336 -2.07 -10.02 -8.01
CA LYS A 336 -1.45 -9.43 -6.81
C LYS A 336 -0.66 -10.44 -5.98
N ARG A 337 -1.09 -11.70 -5.89
CA ARG A 337 -0.33 -12.77 -5.21
C ARG A 337 0.94 -13.09 -5.97
N VAL A 338 0.84 -13.31 -7.28
CA VAL A 338 1.99 -13.55 -8.17
C VAL A 338 3.00 -12.42 -8.06
N LEU A 339 2.58 -11.16 -8.20
CA LEU A 339 3.47 -10.01 -8.10
C LEU A 339 4.14 -9.91 -6.71
N ARG A 340 3.41 -10.20 -5.63
CA ARG A 340 3.99 -10.18 -4.28
C ARG A 340 5.09 -11.23 -4.12
N ALA A 341 4.88 -12.43 -4.65
CA ALA A 341 5.89 -13.48 -4.67
C ALA A 341 7.09 -13.08 -5.55
N ALA A 342 6.83 -12.58 -6.75
CA ALA A 342 7.84 -12.15 -7.70
C ALA A 342 8.74 -11.05 -7.13
N VAL A 343 8.19 -10.04 -6.43
CA VAL A 343 8.99 -8.98 -5.79
C VAL A 343 9.93 -9.54 -4.72
N ARG A 344 9.50 -10.55 -3.97
CA ARG A 344 10.36 -11.22 -2.96
C ARG A 344 11.51 -11.94 -3.64
N VAL A 345 11.22 -12.75 -4.66
CA VAL A 345 12.21 -13.51 -5.42
C VAL A 345 13.20 -12.57 -6.11
N ALA A 346 12.70 -11.54 -6.78
CA ALA A 346 13.54 -10.55 -7.45
C ALA A 346 14.46 -9.79 -6.49
N HIS A 347 14.02 -9.52 -5.26
CA HIS A 347 14.90 -8.97 -4.24
C HIS A 347 16.03 -9.92 -3.89
N ALA A 348 15.69 -11.18 -3.60
CA ALA A 348 16.62 -12.19 -3.17
C ALA A 348 17.67 -12.45 -4.25
N LEU A 349 17.25 -12.66 -5.49
CA LEU A 349 18.14 -12.84 -6.64
C LEU A 349 19.07 -11.64 -6.85
N ARG A 350 18.59 -10.41 -6.63
CA ARG A 350 19.45 -9.22 -6.73
C ARG A 350 20.47 -9.13 -5.60
N LEU A 351 20.10 -9.51 -4.38
CA LEU A 351 21.03 -9.56 -3.25
C LEU A 351 22.09 -10.63 -3.46
N GLU A 352 21.68 -11.81 -3.92
CA GLU A 352 22.57 -12.92 -4.25
C GLU A 352 23.51 -12.56 -5.40
N ALA A 353 23.00 -11.94 -6.46
CA ALA A 353 23.84 -11.47 -7.57
C ALA A 353 24.90 -10.46 -7.09
N ARG A 354 24.52 -9.53 -6.21
CA ARG A 354 25.49 -8.57 -5.64
C ARG A 354 26.50 -9.23 -4.73
N PHE A 355 26.07 -10.18 -3.90
CA PHE A 355 26.97 -10.92 -3.03
C PHE A 355 28.02 -11.70 -3.84
N LEU A 356 27.60 -12.41 -4.89
CA LEU A 356 28.51 -13.14 -5.77
C LEU A 356 29.45 -12.21 -6.56
N GLN A 357 28.98 -11.02 -6.96
CA GLN A 357 29.83 -9.98 -7.55
C GLN A 357 30.91 -9.51 -6.57
N ASP A 358 30.55 -9.29 -5.30
CA ASP A 358 31.50 -8.86 -4.27
C ASP A 358 32.58 -9.94 -4.00
N GLU A 359 32.21 -11.22 -4.06
CA GLU A 359 33.12 -12.37 -3.98
C GLU A 359 33.91 -12.63 -5.28
N CYS A 360 33.78 -11.77 -6.29
CA CYS A 360 34.41 -11.90 -7.62
C CYS A 360 34.11 -13.25 -8.29
N ALA A 361 32.95 -13.84 -8.01
CA ALA A 361 32.49 -15.07 -8.61
C ALA A 361 31.85 -14.78 -9.97
N THR A 362 32.32 -15.47 -11.00
CA THR A 362 31.74 -15.40 -12.35
C THR A 362 31.48 -16.80 -12.89
N TYR A 363 30.48 -16.95 -13.75
CA TYR A 363 30.30 -18.19 -14.48
C TYR A 363 31.32 -18.32 -15.61
N LEU A 364 31.80 -19.54 -15.85
CA LEU A 364 32.47 -19.87 -17.11
C LEU A 364 31.45 -19.74 -18.25
N GLU A 365 31.82 -19.10 -19.37
CA GLU A 365 30.91 -18.85 -20.50
C GLU A 365 30.20 -20.12 -21.01
N LYS A 366 30.86 -21.28 -20.92
CA LYS A 366 30.32 -22.58 -21.33
C LYS A 366 29.16 -23.03 -20.43
N ASP A 367 29.31 -22.88 -19.12
CA ASP A 367 28.30 -23.25 -18.14
C ASP A 367 27.10 -22.29 -18.20
N PHE A 368 27.35 -21.01 -18.48
CA PHE A 368 26.31 -20.03 -18.71
C PHE A 368 25.44 -20.38 -19.94
N ARG A 369 26.06 -20.73 -21.09
CA ARG A 369 25.31 -21.13 -22.29
C ARG A 369 24.53 -22.43 -22.06
N ALA A 370 25.12 -23.43 -21.42
CA ALA A 370 24.45 -24.69 -21.10
C ALA A 370 23.25 -24.47 -20.16
N MET A 371 23.39 -23.57 -19.17
CA MET A 371 22.30 -23.22 -18.27
C MET A 371 21.18 -22.49 -19.00
N MET A 372 21.51 -21.53 -19.87
CA MET A 372 20.51 -20.80 -20.67
C MET A 372 19.75 -21.71 -21.64
N ALA A 373 20.43 -22.71 -22.24
CA ALA A 373 19.77 -23.71 -23.08
C ALA A 373 18.74 -24.54 -22.30
N ARG A 374 19.10 -25.00 -21.09
CA ARG A 374 18.16 -25.69 -20.18
C ARG A 374 16.97 -24.82 -19.78
N TYR A 375 17.18 -23.51 -19.64
CA TYR A 375 16.09 -22.56 -19.40
C TYR A 375 15.12 -22.48 -20.58
N GLU A 376 15.63 -22.46 -21.82
CA GLU A 376 14.80 -22.44 -23.01
C GLU A 376 13.97 -23.73 -23.13
N GLU A 377 14.59 -24.89 -22.88
CA GLU A 377 13.90 -26.18 -22.82
C GLU A 377 12.80 -26.18 -21.75
N ALA A 378 13.14 -25.82 -20.51
CA ALA A 378 12.19 -25.79 -19.40
C ALA A 378 11.05 -24.77 -19.63
N LYS A 379 11.31 -23.68 -20.36
CA LYS A 379 10.29 -22.70 -20.77
C LYS A 379 9.27 -23.33 -21.72
N THR A 380 9.71 -24.13 -22.70
CA THR A 380 8.79 -24.83 -23.60
C THR A 380 7.87 -25.81 -22.85
N GLU A 381 8.37 -26.46 -21.81
CA GLU A 381 7.55 -27.34 -20.95
C GLU A 381 6.51 -26.56 -20.14
N VAL A 382 6.88 -25.41 -19.57
CA VAL A 382 5.93 -24.52 -18.88
C VAL A 382 4.84 -24.07 -19.83
N ASP A 383 5.22 -23.74 -21.06
CA ASP A 383 4.30 -23.31 -22.09
C ASP A 383 3.31 -24.44 -22.43
N ALA A 384 3.78 -25.67 -22.63
CA ALA A 384 2.93 -26.83 -22.84
C ALA A 384 1.95 -27.09 -21.67
N LEU A 385 2.41 -26.96 -20.41
CA LEU A 385 1.58 -27.08 -19.21
C LEU A 385 0.49 -26.01 -19.14
N CYS A 386 0.83 -24.77 -19.45
CA CYS A 386 -0.10 -23.66 -19.52
C CYS A 386 -1.21 -23.91 -20.56
N ASP A 387 -0.86 -24.45 -21.73
CA ASP A 387 -1.83 -24.70 -22.80
C ASP A 387 -2.72 -25.91 -22.49
N LYS A 388 -2.19 -26.95 -21.82
CA LYS A 388 -2.97 -28.07 -21.28
C LYS A 388 -3.95 -27.64 -20.18
N LYS A 389 -3.57 -26.68 -19.31
CA LYS A 389 -4.49 -26.09 -18.33
C LYS A 389 -5.59 -25.25 -18.99
N LYS A 390 -5.25 -24.45 -20.02
CA LYS A 390 -6.25 -23.68 -20.78
C LYS A 390 -7.28 -24.59 -21.47
N SER A 391 -6.85 -25.67 -22.11
CA SER A 391 -7.76 -26.62 -22.76
C SER A 391 -8.68 -27.29 -21.75
N LYS A 392 -8.16 -27.69 -20.57
CA LYS A 392 -8.96 -28.23 -19.47
C LYS A 392 -9.97 -27.21 -18.91
N CYS A 393 -9.58 -25.95 -18.74
CA CYS A 393 -10.50 -24.89 -18.31
C CYS A 393 -11.58 -24.59 -19.37
N ARG A 394 -11.25 -24.64 -20.66
CA ARG A 394 -12.24 -24.50 -21.75
C ARG A 394 -13.22 -25.68 -21.79
N ALA A 395 -12.72 -26.91 -21.63
CA ALA A 395 -13.55 -28.11 -21.54
C ALA A 395 -14.50 -28.08 -20.33
N ALA A 396 -14.00 -27.64 -19.15
CA ALA A 396 -14.82 -27.48 -17.96
C ALA A 396 -15.87 -26.36 -18.07
N ALA A 397 -15.62 -25.33 -18.87
CA ALA A 397 -16.60 -24.28 -19.16
C ALA A 397 -17.65 -24.70 -20.20
N ALA A 398 -17.32 -25.65 -21.09
CA ALA A 398 -18.21 -26.17 -22.12
C ALA A 398 -19.10 -27.32 -21.63
N GLY A 399 -18.65 -28.13 -20.66
CA GLY A 399 -19.41 -29.25 -20.09
C GLY A 399 -20.33 -28.90 -18.92
N GLY A 400 -20.52 -27.61 -18.63
CA GLY A 400 -21.42 -27.10 -17.59
C GLY A 400 -22.67 -26.40 -18.13
N ALA A 401 -23.01 -26.64 -19.40
CA ALA A 401 -24.24 -26.18 -20.05
C ALA A 401 -25.27 -27.31 -20.11
#